data_AF-A0A9J6RNY2-F1
#
_entry.id   AF-A0A9J6RNY2-F1
#
_cell.length_a   1.000
_cell.length_b   1.000
_cell.length_c   1.000
_cell.angle_alpha   90.00
_cell.angle_beta   90.00
_cell.angle_gamma   90.00
#
_symmetry.space_group_name_H-M   'P 1'
#
loop_
_entity.id
_entity.type
_entity.pdbx_description
1 polymer ?
#
loop_
_entity_poly.entity_id
_entity_poly.type
_entity_poly.pdbx_seq_one_letter_code
_entity_poly.pdbx_strand_id
1 'polypeptide(L)' 'MAFEERVQILSEVEQDEFYGPPAFTTADQRFFFSLNDKELAIAKSLRHRGQRYMLVVLLGYFKAK' A
#
# COMPACT_ATOMS: atom_id res chain seq x y z
N MET A 1 22.61 9.82 26.64
CA MET A 1 22.64 9.00 25.41
C MET A 1 22.34 9.93 24.27
N ALA A 2 23.35 10.28 23.47
CA ALA A 2 23.14 11.05 22.26
C ALA A 2 22.46 10.09 21.27
N PHE A 3 21.18 10.30 21.01
CA PHE A 3 20.58 9.69 19.82
C PHE A 3 21.24 10.38 18.65
N GLU A 4 22.03 9.64 17.87
CA GLU A 4 22.48 10.14 16.57
C GLU A 4 21.24 10.59 15.80
N GLU A 5 21.20 11.86 15.47
CA GLU A 5 20.09 12.50 14.78
C GLU A 5 19.83 11.69 13.50
N ARG A 6 18.58 11.25 13.29
CA ARG A 6 18.23 10.35 12.19
C ARG A 6 18.71 10.98 10.88
N VAL A 7 19.66 10.33 10.20
CA VAL A 7 20.15 10.80 8.90
C VAL A 7 19.00 10.69 7.89
N GLN A 8 18.40 11.83 7.57
CA GLN A 8 17.32 11.94 6.61
C GLN A 8 17.93 12.25 5.24
N ILE A 9 18.08 11.20 4.43
CA ILE A 9 18.69 11.29 3.09
C ILE A 9 17.74 11.96 2.08
N LEU A 10 16.44 11.67 2.21
CA LEU A 10 15.39 12.18 1.32
C LEU A 10 14.67 13.35 1.98
N SER A 11 14.49 14.44 1.23
CA SER A 11 13.56 15.51 1.59
C SER A 11 12.14 14.97 1.77
N GLU A 12 11.30 15.70 2.49
CA GLU A 12 9.89 15.31 2.67
C GLU A 12 9.15 15.15 1.33
N VAL A 13 9.48 16.01 0.35
CA VAL A 13 8.93 15.94 -1.01
C VAL A 13 9.33 14.65 -1.71
N GLU A 14 10.61 14.27 -1.66
CA GLU A 14 11.08 13.01 -2.26
C GLU A 14 10.46 11.80 -1.56
N GLN A 15 10.29 11.85 -0.24
CA GLN A 15 9.63 10.77 0.49
C GLN A 15 8.17 10.61 0.07
N ASP A 16 7.44 11.71 -0.13
CA ASP A 16 6.07 11.67 -0.61
C ASP A 16 5.98 11.18 -2.06
N GLU A 17 6.92 11.59 -2.92
CA GLU A 17 6.98 11.11 -4.30
C GLU A 17 7.28 9.59 -4.37
N PHE A 18 8.25 9.11 -3.59
CA PHE A 18 8.66 7.71 -3.61
C PHE A 18 7.71 6.79 -2.84
N TYR A 19 7.23 7.19 -1.66
CA TYR A 19 6.50 6.34 -0.71
C TYR A 19 5.08 6.83 -0.42
N GLY A 20 4.70 8.02 -0.89
CA GLY A 20 3.35 8.54 -0.71
C GLY A 20 2.31 7.70 -1.45
N PRO A 21 1.03 7.86 -1.07
CA PRO A 21 -0.05 7.14 -1.69
C PRO A 21 -0.17 7.56 -3.17
N PRO A 22 -0.17 6.61 -4.13
CA PRO A 22 -0.39 6.92 -5.53
C PRO A 22 -1.75 7.59 -5.75
N ALA A 23 -1.77 8.61 -6.59
CA ALA A 23 -3.01 9.28 -7.00
C ALA A 23 -3.74 8.41 -8.03
N PHE A 24 -4.88 7.84 -7.64
CA PHE A 24 -5.66 6.96 -8.50
C PHE A 24 -6.91 7.63 -9.07
N THR A 25 -7.12 7.48 -10.38
CA THR A 25 -8.42 7.72 -11.00
C THR A 25 -9.40 6.60 -10.63
N THR A 26 -10.69 6.79 -10.90
CA THR A 26 -11.69 5.73 -10.69
C THR A 26 -11.39 4.46 -11.51
N ALA A 27 -10.78 4.60 -12.69
CA ALA A 27 -10.39 3.46 -13.50
C ALA A 27 -9.23 2.70 -12.84
N ASP A 28 -8.22 3.41 -12.36
CA ASP A 28 -7.08 2.84 -11.65
C ASP A 28 -7.51 2.11 -10.38
N GLN A 29 -8.44 2.70 -9.62
CA GLN A 29 -9.00 2.06 -8.42
C GLN A 29 -9.67 0.73 -8.76
N ARG A 30 -10.47 0.69 -9.84
CA ARG A 30 -11.13 -0.55 -10.27
C ARG A 30 -10.13 -1.60 -10.74
N PHE A 31 -9.04 -1.16 -11.37
CA PHE A 31 -8.02 -2.06 -11.88
C PHE A 31 -7.14 -2.62 -10.73
N PHE A 32 -6.45 -1.74 -10.00
CA PHE A 32 -5.45 -2.14 -9.00
C PHE A 32 -6.05 -2.82 -7.77
N PHE A 33 -7.28 -2.46 -7.36
CA PHE A 33 -7.92 -3.05 -6.18
C PHE A 33 -8.91 -4.17 -6.52
N SER A 34 -9.00 -4.57 -7.79
CA SER A 34 -9.69 -5.81 -8.14
C SER A 34 -8.86 -7.01 -7.70
N LEU A 35 -9.51 -7.95 -7.02
CA LEU A 35 -8.89 -9.20 -6.61
C LEU A 35 -9.19 -10.28 -7.65
N ASN A 36 -8.13 -10.98 -8.09
CA ASN A 36 -8.31 -12.24 -8.82
C ASN A 36 -8.71 -13.39 -7.87
N ASP A 37 -9.02 -14.56 -8.42
CA ASP A 37 -9.50 -15.70 -7.62
C ASP A 37 -8.51 -16.15 -6.54
N LYS A 38 -7.20 -16.08 -6.82
CA LYS A 38 -6.16 -16.47 -5.86
C LYS A 38 -6.06 -15.46 -4.71
N GLU A 39 -6.03 -14.17 -5.05
CA GLU A 39 -6.00 -13.07 -4.08
C GLU A 39 -7.27 -13.08 -3.20
N LEU A 40 -8.43 -13.34 -3.81
CA LEU A 40 -9.70 -13.46 -3.11
C LEU A 40 -9.73 -14.65 -2.15
N ALA A 41 -9.15 -15.79 -2.53
CA ALA A 41 -9.02 -16.95 -1.66
C ALA A 41 -8.16 -16.64 -0.43
N ILE A 42 -7.03 -15.93 -0.61
CA ILE A 42 -6.17 -15.48 0.49
C ILE A 42 -6.90 -14.47 1.38
N ALA A 43 -7.60 -13.50 0.80
CA ALA A 43 -8.38 -12.53 1.57
C ALA A 43 -9.48 -13.20 2.42
N LYS A 44 -10.09 -14.28 1.90
CA LYS A 44 -11.11 -15.04 2.62
C LYS A 44 -10.53 -15.91 3.74
N SER A 45 -9.29 -16.39 3.62
CA SER A 45 -8.64 -17.19 4.67
C SER A 45 -8.29 -16.37 5.91
N LEU A 46 -8.11 -15.05 5.76
CA LEU A 46 -7.89 -14.13 6.89
C LEU A 46 -9.14 -14.03 7.76
N ARG A 47 -8.98 -14.25 9.08
CA ARG A 47 -10.10 -14.27 10.04
C ARG A 47 -10.61 -12.86 10.37
N HIS A 48 -9.72 -11.87 10.48
CA HIS A 48 -10.10 -10.52 10.90
C HIS A 48 -10.38 -9.61 9.71
N ARG A 49 -11.51 -8.91 9.75
CA ARG A 49 -11.93 -7.98 8.69
C ARG A 49 -10.91 -6.87 8.41
N GLY A 50 -10.25 -6.35 9.46
CA GLY A 50 -9.18 -5.35 9.31
C GLY A 50 -7.98 -5.87 8.51
N GLN A 51 -7.59 -7.13 8.70
CA GLN A 51 -6.52 -7.75 7.93
C GLN A 51 -6.89 -7.91 6.46
N ARG A 52 -8.17 -8.19 6.17
CA ARG A 52 -8.68 -8.27 4.78
C ARG A 52 -8.57 -6.93 4.07
N TYR A 53 -8.95 -5.84 4.75
CA TYR A 53 -8.83 -4.50 4.19
C TYR A 53 -7.38 -4.10 3.97
N MET A 54 -6.52 -4.36 4.97
CA MET A 54 -5.11 -4.07 4.84
C MET A 54 -4.47 -4.85 3.68
N LEU A 55 -4.83 -6.12 3.48
CA LEU A 55 -4.36 -6.91 2.35
C LEU A 55 -4.75 -6.27 1.00
N VAL A 56 -6.01 -5.86 0.84
CA VAL A 56 -6.49 -5.21 -0.39
C VAL A 56 -5.75 -3.90 -0.64
N VAL A 57 -5.56 -3.08 0.40
CA VAL A 57 -4.84 -1.81 0.30
C VAL A 57 -3.39 -2.03 -0.11
N LEU A 58 -2.69 -2.95 0.54
CA LEU A 58 -1.29 -3.27 0.24
C LEU A 58 -1.14 -3.83 -1.17
N LEU A 59 -2.01 -4.76 -1.59
CA LEU A 59 -1.98 -5.30 -2.95
C LEU A 59 -2.20 -4.21 -4.00
N GLY A 60 -3.17 -3.31 -3.79
CA GLY A 60 -3.40 -2.19 -4.70
C GLY A 60 -2.21 -1.25 -4.78
N TYR A 61 -1.57 -0.93 -3.65
CA TYR A 61 -0.35 -0.12 -3.59
C TYR A 61 0.80 -0.77 -4.38
N PHE A 62 1.10 -2.05 -4.11
CA PHE A 62 2.20 -2.76 -4.78
C PHE A 62 1.94 -3.09 -6.25
N LYS A 63 0.69 -3.10 -6.72
CA LYS A 63 0.40 -3.24 -8.14
C LYS A 63 0.61 -1.93 -8.92
N ALA A 64 0.54 -0.79 -8.24
CA ALA A 64 0.63 0.53 -8.84
C ALA A 64 2.02 1.18 -8.77
N LYS A 65 2.84 0.76 -7.81
CA LYS A 65 4.25 1.12 -7.69
C LYS A 65 5.11 0.08 -8.38
#